data_AF-A0A7Y5HI63-F1
#
_entry.id   AF-A0A7Y5HI63-F1
#
_cell.length_a   1.000
_cell.length_b   1.000
_cell.length_c   1.000
_cell.angle_alpha   90.00
_cell.angle_beta   90.00
_cell.angle_gamma   90.00
#
_symmetry.space_group_name_H-M   'P 1'
#
loop_
_entity.id
_entity.type
_entity.pdbx_description
1 polymer ?
#
loop_
_entity_poly.entity_id
_entity_poly.type
_entity_poly.pdbx_seq_one_letter_code
_entity_poly.pdbx_strand_id
1 'polypeptide(L)'
;KYRPCPLLVIHGAEDTSVPPEEGLSLVEAAIAAGRPARFARVPRTQHTFDVVHPFAGETPALLHAWRELSAFLETYLVRFDAPAAAAAKGSPLPGRS
;
A
#
# COMPACT_ATOMS: atom_id res chain seq x y z
N LYS A 1 -15.22 -19.83 -9.08
CA LYS A 1 -14.67 -19.90 -7.69
C LYS A 1 -13.74 -18.70 -7.52
N TYR A 2 -14.07 -17.72 -6.68
CA TYR A 2 -13.24 -16.53 -6.48
C TYR A 2 -11.92 -16.93 -5.81
N ARG A 3 -10.79 -16.33 -6.23
CA ARG A 3 -9.54 -16.47 -5.47
C ARG A 3 -9.66 -15.62 -4.20
N PRO A 4 -9.27 -16.15 -3.02
CA PRO A 4 -9.25 -15.35 -1.81
C PRO A 4 -8.26 -14.18 -2.01
N CYS A 5 -8.77 -12.96 -1.92
CA CYS A 5 -7.95 -11.76 -2.00
C CYS A 5 -7.25 -11.55 -0.64
N PRO A 6 -5.91 -11.42 -0.60
CA PRO A 6 -5.18 -11.06 0.61
C PRO A 6 -5.65 -9.72 1.18
N LEU A 7 -5.69 -9.59 2.51
CA LEU A 7 -6.10 -8.36 3.19
C LEU A 7 -4.92 -7.71 3.93
N LEU A 8 -4.70 -6.41 3.69
CA LEU A 8 -3.85 -5.58 4.53
C LEU A 8 -4.70 -4.51 5.18
N VAL A 9 -4.58 -4.36 6.50
CA VAL A 9 -5.13 -3.22 7.24
C VAL A 9 -3.97 -2.44 7.83
N ILE A 10 -3.90 -1.15 7.51
CA ILE A 10 -2.92 -0.21 8.07
C ILE A 10 -3.71 0.82 8.89
N HIS A 11 -3.32 1.02 10.14
CA HIS A 11 -4.07 1.85 11.08
C HIS A 11 -3.14 2.72 11.91
N GLY A 12 -3.50 3.99 12.15
CA GLY A 12 -2.78 4.86 13.09
C GLY A 12 -2.91 4.35 14.53
N ALA A 13 -1.81 4.13 15.25
CA ALA A 13 -1.84 3.50 16.58
C ALA A 13 -2.60 4.32 17.64
N GLU A 14 -2.86 5.59 17.37
CA GLU A 14 -3.55 6.51 18.28
C GLU A 14 -4.86 7.03 17.69
N ASP A 15 -5.35 6.47 16.56
CA ASP A 15 -6.58 6.93 15.91
C ASP A 15 -7.77 6.90 16.89
N THR A 16 -8.24 8.10 17.22
CA THR A 16 -9.36 8.33 18.13
C THR A 16 -10.72 8.35 17.43
N SER A 17 -10.73 8.45 16.09
CA SER A 17 -11.96 8.42 15.29
C SER A 17 -12.43 6.99 15.05
N VAL A 18 -11.48 6.07 14.83
CA VAL A 18 -11.73 4.64 14.74
C VAL A 18 -10.65 3.91 15.56
N PRO A 19 -11.01 3.19 16.63
CA PRO A 19 -10.05 2.43 17.42
C PRO A 19 -9.27 1.40 16.59
N PRO A 20 -7.93 1.31 16.74
CA PRO A 20 -7.10 0.33 16.02
C PRO A 20 -7.52 -1.13 16.22
N GLU A 21 -8.22 -1.43 17.32
CA GLU A 21 -8.76 -2.74 17.66
C GLU A 21 -9.80 -3.21 16.65
N GLU A 22 -10.53 -2.30 16.01
CA GLU A 22 -11.46 -2.65 14.94
C GLU A 22 -10.72 -3.20 13.71
N GLY A 23 -9.63 -2.55 13.32
CA GLY A 23 -8.76 -3.02 12.23
C GLY A 23 -8.11 -4.37 12.54
N LEU A 24 -7.67 -4.57 13.78
CA LEU A 24 -7.15 -5.87 14.24
C LEU A 24 -8.22 -6.97 14.17
N SER A 25 -9.43 -6.69 14.64
CA SER A 25 -10.55 -7.64 14.62
C SER A 25 -10.90 -8.12 13.20
N LEU A 26 -10.83 -7.22 12.21
CA LEU A 26 -11.02 -7.58 10.80
C LEU A 26 -9.95 -8.55 10.28
N VAL A 27 -8.69 -8.33 10.67
CA VAL A 27 -7.58 -9.21 10.29
C VAL A 27 -7.72 -10.58 10.95
N GLU A 28 -8.08 -10.62 12.23
CA GLU A 28 -8.33 -11.88 12.95
C GLU A 28 -9.49 -12.67 12.32
N ALA A 29 -10.59 -12.01 11.98
CA ALA A 29 -11.72 -12.64 11.30
C ALA A 29 -11.33 -13.19 9.91
N ALA A 30 -10.50 -12.45 9.15
CA ALA A 30 -10.00 -12.90 7.86
C ALA A 30 -9.11 -14.16 8.01
N ILE A 31 -8.22 -14.17 8.99
CA ILE A 31 -7.37 -15.33 9.31
C ILE A 31 -8.23 -16.54 9.70
N ALA A 32 -9.23 -16.35 10.56
CA ALA A 32 -10.15 -17.41 10.98
C ALA A 32 -10.94 -18.01 9.81
N ALA A 33 -11.23 -17.20 8.78
CA ALA A 33 -11.85 -17.65 7.53
C ALA A 33 -10.86 -18.29 6.53
N GLY A 34 -9.60 -18.52 6.93
CA GLY A 34 -8.56 -19.12 6.08
C GLY A 34 -8.03 -18.19 5.00
N ARG A 35 -8.14 -16.86 5.18
CA ARG A 35 -7.64 -15.86 4.23
C ARG A 35 -6.31 -15.28 4.70
N PRO A 36 -5.33 -15.07 3.81
CA PRO A 36 -4.13 -14.32 4.16
C PRO A 36 -4.49 -12.89 4.57
N ALA A 37 -4.07 -12.47 5.76
CA ALA A 37 -4.29 -11.12 6.23
C ALA A 37 -3.14 -10.62 7.12
N ARG A 38 -2.92 -9.30 7.14
CA ARG A 38 -1.91 -8.64 7.97
C ARG A 38 -2.45 -7.33 8.54
N PHE A 39 -2.10 -7.06 9.78
CA PHE A 39 -2.36 -5.79 10.45
C PHE A 39 -1.04 -5.03 10.65
N ALA A 40 -1.01 -3.76 10.28
CA ALA A 40 0.12 -2.87 10.49
C ALA A 40 -0.32 -1.61 11.26
N ARG A 41 0.32 -1.36 12.40
CA ARG A 41 0.09 -0.14 13.20
C ARG A 41 1.16 0.89 12.88
N VAL A 42 0.74 2.11 12.57
CA VAL A 42 1.65 3.26 12.40
C VAL A 42 1.79 3.97 13.76
N PRO A 43 2.98 3.96 14.39
CA PRO A 43 3.16 4.52 15.74
C PRO A 43 2.96 6.03 15.79
N ARG A 44 2.35 6.55 16.86
CA ARG A 44 2.17 8.00 17.10
C ARG A 44 1.42 8.71 15.97
N THR A 45 0.38 8.08 15.46
CA THR A 45 -0.34 8.53 14.27
C THR A 45 -1.84 8.45 14.51
N GLN A 46 -2.53 9.53 14.17
CA GLN A 46 -3.98 9.65 14.23
C GLN A 46 -4.65 9.17 12.93
N HIS A 47 -5.94 9.50 12.78
CA HIS A 47 -6.65 9.36 11.52
C HIS A 47 -5.91 10.05 10.36
N THR A 48 -6.16 9.58 9.13
CA THR A 48 -5.55 10.07 7.86
C THR A 48 -4.02 10.04 7.75
N PHE A 49 -3.32 9.38 8.68
CA PHE A 49 -1.85 9.36 8.70
C PHE A 49 -1.23 10.77 8.76
N ASP A 50 -1.86 11.66 9.53
CA ASP A 50 -1.48 13.06 9.74
C ASP A 50 -1.51 13.91 8.44
N VAL A 51 -2.12 13.39 7.37
CA VAL A 51 -2.31 14.14 6.13
C VAL A 51 -3.42 15.16 6.32
N VAL A 52 -3.06 16.44 6.18
CA VAL A 52 -3.99 17.58 6.30
C VAL A 52 -4.61 17.96 4.94
N HIS A 53 -3.79 18.05 3.89
CA HIS A 53 -4.26 18.30 2.52
C HIS A 53 -3.26 17.76 1.47
N PRO A 54 -3.70 17.38 0.25
CA PRO A 54 -2.87 16.65 -0.72
C PRO A 54 -1.67 17.45 -1.26
N PHE A 55 -1.72 18.78 -1.20
CA PHE A 55 -0.63 19.65 -1.65
C PHE A 55 0.46 19.91 -0.59
N ALA A 56 0.29 19.41 0.65
CA ALA A 56 1.26 19.61 1.73
C ALA A 56 2.51 18.72 1.59
N GLY A 57 2.48 17.79 0.62
CA GLY A 57 3.48 16.75 0.50
C GLY A 57 3.20 15.55 1.41
N GLU A 58 4.17 14.65 1.48
CA GLU A 58 4.10 13.42 2.27
C GLU A 58 4.41 13.67 3.76
N THR A 59 3.75 12.90 4.63
CA THR A 59 4.07 12.84 6.07
C THR A 59 4.91 11.60 6.37
N PRO A 60 5.69 11.59 7.46
CA PRO A 60 6.40 10.37 7.89
C PRO A 60 5.45 9.18 8.14
N ALA A 61 4.25 9.45 8.65
CA ALA A 61 3.21 8.45 8.87
C ALA A 61 2.67 7.87 7.55
N LEU A 62 2.40 8.72 6.56
CA LEU A 62 2.00 8.29 5.23
C LEU A 62 3.08 7.46 4.55
N LEU A 63 4.35 7.86 4.66
CA LEU A 63 5.49 7.09 4.15
C LEU A 63 5.63 5.72 4.82
N HIS A 64 5.36 5.64 6.12
CA HIS A 64 5.33 4.37 6.83
C HIS A 64 4.22 3.47 6.29
N ALA A 65 3.00 3.98 6.18
CA ALA A 65 1.87 3.26 5.60
C ALA A 65 2.19 2.78 4.17
N TRP A 66 2.81 3.64 3.37
CA TRP A 66 3.24 3.30 2.01
C TRP A 66 4.25 2.15 1.97
N ARG A 67 5.20 2.11 2.89
CA ARG A 67 6.17 1.01 3.00
C ARG A 67 5.50 -0.31 3.36
N GLU A 68 4.56 -0.28 4.30
CA GLU A 68 3.79 -1.47 4.68
C GLU A 68 2.93 -2.01 3.54
N LEU A 69 2.29 -1.11 2.79
CA LEU A 69 1.56 -1.46 1.57
C LEU A 69 2.49 -2.08 0.53
N SER A 70 3.63 -1.43 0.26
CA SER A 70 4.58 -1.89 -0.77
C SER A 70 5.12 -3.28 -0.44
N ALA A 71 5.58 -3.50 0.80
CA ALA A 71 6.07 -4.81 1.25
C ALA A 71 4.99 -5.90 1.20
N PHE A 72 3.75 -5.55 1.54
CA PHE A 72 2.63 -6.48 1.43
C PHE A 72 2.38 -6.85 -0.04
N LEU A 73 2.31 -5.87 -0.95
CA LEU A 73 2.10 -6.13 -2.37
C LEU A 73 3.23 -6.97 -2.97
N GLU A 74 4.49 -6.69 -2.62
CA GLU A 74 5.65 -7.47 -3.06
C GLU A 74 5.56 -8.96 -2.68
N THR A 75 4.86 -9.29 -1.58
CA THR A 75 4.62 -10.68 -1.16
C THR A 75 3.68 -11.43 -2.12
N TYR A 76 2.76 -10.72 -2.79
CA TYR A 76 1.70 -11.32 -3.61
C TYR A 76 1.81 -10.99 -5.10
N LEU A 77 2.61 -10.00 -5.47
CA LEU A 77 2.90 -9.69 -6.86
C LEU A 77 3.80 -10.79 -7.42
N VAL A 78 3.22 -11.60 -8.31
CA VAL A 78 4.02 -12.39 -9.25
C VAL A 78 4.79 -11.39 -10.10
N ARG A 79 6.12 -11.49 -10.12
CA ARG A 79 6.94 -10.72 -11.06
C ARG A 79 6.44 -11.05 -12.47
N PHE A 80 5.76 -10.10 -13.08
CA PHE A 80 5.66 -10.11 -14.53
C PHE A 80 7.03 -9.69 -15.03
N ASP A 81 7.80 -10.65 -15.54
CA ASP A 81 8.94 -10.31 -16.38
C ASP A 81 8.38 -9.52 -17.57
N ALA A 82 8.55 -8.22 -17.54
CA ALA A 82 8.32 -7.40 -18.71
C ALA A 82 9.27 -7.93 -19.79
N PRO A 83 8.79 -8.33 -20.98
CA PRO A 83 9.71 -8.66 -22.06
C PRO A 83 10.61 -7.45 -22.26
N ALA A 84 11.93 -7.69 -22.20
CA ALA A 84 12.95 -6.66 -22.34
C ALA A 84 12.55 -5.74 -23.49
N ALA A 85 12.29 -4.47 -23.19
CA ALA A 85 11.87 -3.49 -24.18
C ALA A 85 12.85 -3.59 -25.35
N ALA A 86 12.37 -4.06 -26.50
CA ALA A 86 13.16 -4.17 -27.70
C ALA A 86 13.78 -2.80 -27.95
N ALA A 87 15.12 -2.77 -27.99
CA ALA A 87 15.93 -1.57 -28.15
C ALA A 87 15.26 -0.63 -29.16
N ALA A 88 14.90 0.57 -28.69
CA ALA A 88 14.40 1.63 -29.54
C ALA A 88 15.45 1.94 -30.60
N LYS A 89 15.30 1.37 -31.80
CA LYS A 89 16.03 1.81 -32.98
C LYS A 89 15.52 3.20 -33.36
N GLY A 90 16.47 4.10 -33.53
CA GLY A 90 16.27 5.54 -33.51
C GLY A 90 15.28 6.10 -34.53
N SER A 91 14.79 7.28 -34.20
CA SER A 91 14.20 8.21 -35.15
C SER A 91 14.82 9.59 -34.87
N PRO A 92 15.44 10.26 -35.85
CA PRO A 92 16.02 11.58 -35.65
C PRO A 92 14.90 12.63 -35.51
N LEU A 93 15.05 13.51 -34.52
CA LEU A 93 14.18 14.67 -34.35
C LEU A 93 14.25 15.58 -35.60
N PRO A 94 13.12 16.05 -36.16
CA PRO A 94 13.17 17.05 -37.22
C PRO A 94 13.59 18.40 -36.62
N GLY A 95 14.51 19.06 -37.35
CA GLY A 95 15.13 20.31 -36.98
C GLY A 95 14.15 21.47 -36.75
N ARG A 96 14.56 22.39 -35.89
CA ARG A 96 13.91 23.69 -35.72
C ARG A 96 14.60 24.69 -36.64
N SER A 97 13.83 25.29 -37.54
CA SER A 97 14.14 26.56 -38.21
C SER A 97 13.94 27.73 -37.26
#